data_AF-A0A4Y2CRJ5-F1
#
_entry.id   AF-A0A4Y2CRJ5-F1
#
_cell.length_a   1.000
_cell.length_b   1.000
_cell.length_c   1.000
_cell.angle_alpha   90.00
_cell.angle_beta   90.00
_cell.angle_gamma   90.00
#
_symmetry.space_group_name_H-M   'P 1'
#
loop_
_entity.id
_entity.type
_entity.pdbx_description
1 polymer ?
#
loop_
_entity_poly.entity_id
_entity_poly.type
_entity_poly.pdbx_seq_one_letter_code
_entity_poly.pdbx_strand_id
1 'polypeptide(L)'
;MLHSTGDELLINNQATGSESDTQELKFSFWDSFDKRVSKHKPKGTASSRALLEINRYLEEGIFSRKSDPLLWWRSQKYNCPHLSPLVQEMGCSLATSVPCERVFSKAGNILTERRLGLNSNKVKKLLFLNCNWKSTK
;
A
#
# COMPACT_ATOMS: atom_id res chain seq x y z
N MET A 1 -41.00 -31.39 -56.61
CA MET A 1 -39.66 -31.61 -57.19
C MET A 1 -38.68 -31.42 -56.05
N LEU A 2 -38.29 -32.42 -55.24
CA LEU A 2 -37.43 -33.58 -55.55
C LEU A 2 -36.34 -33.15 -56.54
N HIS A 3 -35.07 -32.98 -56.14
CA HIS A 3 -34.22 -34.06 -55.64
C HIS A 3 -33.33 -33.69 -54.44
N SER A 4 -33.27 -34.65 -53.52
CA SER A 4 -32.25 -34.87 -52.50
C SER A 4 -31.18 -35.80 -53.07
N THR A 5 -29.90 -35.49 -52.86
CA THR A 5 -28.72 -36.38 -52.87
C THR A 5 -27.61 -35.52 -52.26
N GLY A 6 -26.95 -35.87 -51.15
CA GLY A 6 -26.48 -37.18 -50.74
C GLY A 6 -24.95 -37.07 -50.68
N ASP A 7 -24.39 -37.47 -49.54
CA ASP A 7 -23.00 -37.33 -49.14
C ASP A 7 -21.95 -37.78 -50.17
N GLU A 8 -20.79 -37.12 -50.18
CA GLU A 8 -19.50 -37.80 -50.27
C GLU A 8 -18.40 -36.93 -49.63
N LEU A 9 -18.09 -37.29 -48.38
CA LEU A 9 -16.82 -36.99 -47.74
C LEU A 9 -15.80 -38.06 -48.12
N LEU A 10 -14.54 -37.63 -48.15
CA LEU A 10 -13.29 -38.39 -48.02
C LEU A 10 -12.60 -38.81 -49.33
N ILE A 11 -11.43 -38.19 -49.58
CA ILE A 11 -10.11 -38.83 -49.74
C ILE A 11 -9.08 -37.75 -49.36
N ASN A 12 -8.62 -37.74 -48.10
CA ASN A 12 -7.34 -38.28 -47.65
C ASN A 12 -6.14 -37.92 -48.53
N ASN A 13 -5.28 -37.03 -48.01
CA ASN A 13 -3.84 -37.13 -48.23
C ASN A 13 -3.14 -36.95 -46.88
N GLN A 14 -2.71 -38.09 -46.33
CA GLN A 14 -1.76 -38.14 -45.22
C GLN A 14 -0.34 -37.95 -45.76
N ALA A 15 0.38 -37.12 -45.01
CA ALA A 15 1.81 -37.19 -44.72
C ALA A 15 2.82 -37.03 -45.86
N THR A 16 3.50 -35.89 -45.85
CA THR A 16 4.96 -35.89 -45.84
C THR A 16 5.42 -34.92 -44.77
N GLY A 17 6.06 -35.45 -43.73
CA GLY A 17 6.77 -34.64 -42.76
C GLY A 17 7.91 -33.89 -43.44
N SER A 18 8.09 -32.66 -43.01
CA SER A 18 9.38 -32.01 -42.95
C SER A 18 9.37 -31.20 -41.66
N GLU A 19 10.11 -31.68 -40.66
CA GLU A 19 10.61 -30.84 -39.59
C GLU A 19 11.28 -29.62 -40.22
N SER A 20 10.67 -28.46 -40.05
CA SER A 20 11.40 -27.23 -39.91
C SER A 20 10.79 -26.50 -38.74
N ASP A 21 11.50 -26.55 -37.61
CA ASP A 21 11.45 -25.55 -36.54
C ASP A 21 11.73 -24.19 -37.18
N THR A 22 10.73 -23.65 -37.84
CA THR A 22 10.66 -22.23 -38.15
C THR A 22 9.79 -21.70 -37.03
N GLN A 23 10.44 -21.35 -35.92
CA GLN A 23 9.89 -20.32 -35.05
C GLN A 23 9.76 -19.08 -35.92
N GLU A 24 8.66 -18.99 -36.68
CA GLU A 24 8.18 -17.72 -37.17
C GLU A 24 8.02 -16.88 -35.91
N LEU A 25 9.00 -16.00 -35.69
CA LEU A 25 8.90 -14.86 -34.82
C LEU A 25 7.75 -14.04 -35.40
N LYS A 26 6.52 -14.45 -35.05
CA LYS A 26 5.29 -13.82 -35.47
C LYS A 26 5.34 -12.45 -34.83
N PHE A 27 5.80 -11.47 -35.61
CA PHE A 27 5.88 -10.09 -35.19
C PHE A 27 4.48 -9.67 -34.74
N SER A 28 4.27 -9.70 -33.43
CA SER A 28 3.01 -9.28 -32.86
C SER A 28 3.01 -7.77 -32.89
N PHE A 29 2.08 -7.21 -33.64
CA PHE A 29 1.81 -5.77 -33.60
C PHE A 29 1.70 -5.28 -32.14
N TRP A 30 1.05 -6.07 -31.28
CA TRP A 30 0.89 -5.79 -29.86
C TRP A 30 2.22 -5.69 -29.11
N ASP A 31 3.23 -6.52 -29.40
CA ASP A 31 4.55 -6.39 -28.77
C ASP A 31 5.20 -5.04 -29.08
N SER A 32 5.08 -4.60 -30.34
CA SER A 32 5.61 -3.31 -30.78
C SER A 32 4.84 -2.13 -30.20
N PHE A 33 3.52 -2.29 -30.04
CA PHE A 33 2.62 -1.31 -29.45
C PHE A 33 2.86 -1.18 -27.95
N ASP A 34 2.88 -2.29 -27.21
CA ASP A 34 3.13 -2.35 -25.76
C ASP A 34 4.52 -1.82 -25.43
N LYS A 35 5.53 -2.12 -26.25
CA LYS A 35 6.88 -1.54 -26.12
C LYS A 35 6.91 -0.03 -26.36
N ARG A 36 5.97 0.52 -27.12
CA ARG A 36 5.83 1.97 -27.36
C ARG A 36 5.05 2.65 -26.24
N VAL A 37 3.94 2.06 -25.82
CA VAL A 37 3.10 2.54 -24.73
C VAL A 37 3.82 2.48 -23.38
N SER A 38 4.56 1.41 -23.10
CA SER A 38 5.36 1.28 -21.87
C SER A 38 6.44 2.37 -21.72
N LYS A 39 6.99 2.86 -22.85
CA LYS A 39 7.90 4.01 -22.89
C LYS A 39 7.17 5.34 -22.69
N HIS A 40 5.91 5.41 -23.11
CA HIS A 40 5.08 6.60 -23.00
C HIS A 40 4.21 6.56 -21.73
N LYS A 41 4.84 6.79 -20.57
CA LYS A 41 4.10 7.06 -19.34
C LYS A 41 3.81 8.56 -19.26
N PRO A 42 2.54 9.00 -19.17
CA PRO A 42 2.24 10.41 -18.96
C PRO A 42 2.89 10.87 -17.66
N LYS A 43 3.93 11.70 -17.77
CA LYS A 43 4.54 12.36 -16.61
C LYS A 43 3.70 13.58 -16.27
N GLY A 44 2.63 13.35 -15.51
CA GLY A 44 1.91 14.44 -14.87
C GLY A 44 2.85 15.27 -14.00
N THR A 45 2.54 16.55 -13.81
CA THR A 45 3.23 17.38 -12.83
C THR A 45 3.10 16.77 -11.42
N ALA A 46 3.97 17.16 -10.49
CA ALA A 46 3.85 16.69 -9.11
C ALA A 46 2.44 16.98 -8.54
N SER A 47 1.90 18.16 -8.82
CA SER A 47 0.57 18.58 -8.39
C SER A 47 -0.55 17.74 -9.00
N SER A 48 -0.49 17.40 -10.30
CA SER A 48 -1.53 16.59 -10.92
C SER A 48 -1.54 15.15 -10.38
N ARG A 49 -0.35 14.59 -10.09
CA ARG A 49 -0.25 13.27 -9.46
C ARG A 49 -0.77 13.27 -8.03
N ALA A 50 -0.47 14.31 -7.25
CA ALA A 50 -1.02 14.47 -5.90
C ALA A 50 -2.54 14.62 -5.91
N LEU A 51 -3.09 15.42 -6.84
CA LEU A 51 -4.53 15.60 -6.98
C LEU A 51 -5.24 14.29 -7.31
N LEU A 52 -4.71 13.49 -8.24
CA LEU A 52 -5.26 12.17 -8.57
C LEU A 52 -5.25 11.23 -7.35
N GLU A 53 -4.20 11.27 -6.55
CA GLU A 53 -4.09 10.46 -5.35
C GLU A 53 -5.08 10.87 -4.26
N ILE A 54 -5.29 12.17 -4.07
CA ILE A 54 -6.30 12.70 -3.15
C ILE A 54 -7.71 12.34 -3.63
N ASN A 55 -8.01 12.55 -4.92
CA ASN A 55 -9.34 12.24 -5.46
C ASN A 55 -9.68 10.75 -5.30
N ARG A 56 -8.74 9.85 -5.60
CA ARG A 56 -8.91 8.41 -5.35
C ARG A 56 -9.24 8.10 -3.89
N TYR A 57 -8.61 8.78 -2.93
CA TYR A 57 -8.92 8.62 -1.52
C TYR A 57 -10.32 9.14 -1.17
N LEU A 58 -10.73 10.29 -1.73
CA LEU A 58 -12.06 10.88 -1.48
C LEU A 58 -13.20 10.07 -2.10
N GLU A 59 -12.93 9.36 -3.19
CA GLU A 59 -13.88 8.45 -3.85
C GLU A 59 -14.02 7.09 -3.15
N GLU A 60 -13.11 6.78 -2.21
CA GLU A 60 -13.16 5.54 -1.45
C GLU A 60 -14.39 5.49 -0.54
N GLY A 61 -14.95 4.29 -0.35
CA GLY A 61 -16.10 4.10 0.51
C GLY A 61 -15.83 4.45 1.98
N ILE A 62 -16.89 4.81 2.71
CA ILE A 62 -16.78 5.08 4.15
C ILE A 62 -16.34 3.80 4.87
N PHE A 63 -15.19 3.88 5.52
CA PHE A 63 -14.66 2.79 6.35
C PHE A 63 -15.39 2.71 7.71
N SER A 64 -15.42 1.52 8.30
CA SER A 64 -16.05 1.31 9.60
C SER A 64 -15.39 2.18 10.68
N ARG A 65 -16.21 2.81 11.53
CA ARG A 65 -15.72 3.65 12.64
C ARG A 65 -15.07 2.84 13.77
N LYS A 66 -15.28 1.52 13.78
CA LYS A 66 -14.74 0.62 14.80
C LYS A 66 -13.35 0.08 14.46
N SER A 67 -12.91 0.27 13.22
CA SER A 67 -11.63 -0.26 12.74
C SER A 67 -10.52 0.78 12.86
N ASP A 68 -9.29 0.29 12.98
CA ASP A 68 -8.11 1.13 13.16
C ASP A 68 -7.74 1.85 11.84
N PRO A 69 -7.79 3.19 11.81
CA PRO A 69 -7.43 3.96 10.61
C PRO A 69 -5.96 3.77 10.23
N LEU A 70 -5.04 3.55 11.19
CA LEU A 70 -3.62 3.37 10.90
C LEU A 70 -3.36 2.04 10.20
N LEU A 71 -4.09 0.98 10.57
CA LEU A 71 -4.02 -0.31 9.87
C LEU A 71 -4.56 -0.19 8.44
N TRP A 72 -5.65 0.55 8.25
CA TRP A 72 -6.19 0.82 6.93
C TRP A 72 -5.18 1.56 6.04
N TRP A 73 -4.56 2.63 6.56
CA TRP A 73 -3.52 3.36 5.83
C TRP A 73 -2.29 2.51 5.49
N ARG A 74 -1.96 1.51 6.31
CA ARG A 74 -0.91 0.53 5.97
C ARG A 74 -1.28 -0.34 4.78
N SER A 75 -2.54 -0.79 4.69
CA SER A 75 -3.02 -1.55 3.53
C SER A 75 -3.10 -0.70 2.25
N GLN A 76 -3.41 0.59 2.37
CA GLN A 76 -3.56 1.49 1.22
C GLN A 76 -2.23 2.05 0.69
N LYS A 77 -1.07 1.55 1.15
CA LYS A 77 0.25 2.04 0.74
C LYS A 77 0.51 1.91 -0.77
N TYR A 78 -0.02 0.87 -1.41
CA TYR A 78 0.13 0.68 -2.86
C TYR A 78 -0.72 1.68 -3.65
N ASN A 79 -1.97 1.86 -3.21
CA ASN A 79 -2.91 2.76 -3.86
C ASN A 79 -2.52 4.22 -3.62
N CYS A 80 -2.10 4.59 -2.41
CA CYS A 80 -1.78 5.96 -2.03
C CYS A 80 -0.34 6.06 -1.51
N PRO A 81 0.68 5.99 -2.40
CA PRO A 81 2.08 5.89 -2.00
C PRO A 81 2.67 7.14 -1.34
N HIS A 82 2.14 8.33 -1.61
CA HIS A 82 2.63 9.59 -1.00
C HIS A 82 1.76 10.04 0.16
N LEU A 83 0.44 9.80 0.08
CA LEU A 83 -0.51 10.20 1.11
C LEU A 83 -0.46 9.27 2.33
N SER A 84 -0.29 7.96 2.14
CA SER A 84 -0.24 7.00 3.26
C SER A 84 0.89 7.30 4.28
N PRO A 85 2.15 7.56 3.85
CA PRO A 85 3.21 7.95 4.77
C PRO A 85 2.91 9.25 5.54
N LEU A 86 2.36 10.27 4.87
CA LEU A 86 2.01 11.55 5.49
C LEU A 86 0.96 11.36 6.59
N VAL A 87 -0.08 10.56 6.31
CA VAL A 87 -1.13 10.31 7.31
C VAL A 87 -0.61 9.46 8.46
N GLN A 88 0.31 8.53 8.23
CA GLN A 88 0.94 7.78 9.32
C GLN A 88 1.79 8.68 10.22
N GLU A 89 2.54 9.62 9.64
CA GLU A 89 3.36 10.58 10.38
C GLU A 89 2.49 11.55 11.20
N MET A 90 1.53 12.19 10.53
CA MET A 90 0.67 13.19 11.17
C MET A 90 -0.36 12.55 12.12
N GLY A 91 -0.85 11.35 11.80
CA GLY A 91 -1.86 10.63 12.58
C GLY A 91 -1.35 10.12 13.93
N CYS A 92 -0.02 10.03 14.11
CA CYS A 92 0.58 9.70 15.41
C CYS A 92 0.81 10.94 16.31
N SER A 93 0.55 12.15 15.80
CA SER A 93 0.69 13.36 16.60
C SER A 93 -0.44 13.49 17.62
N LEU A 94 -0.08 13.84 18.86
CA LEU A 94 -1.06 14.10 19.89
C LEU A 94 -1.68 15.48 19.64
N ALA A 95 -3.02 15.53 19.60
CA ALA A 95 -3.74 16.80 19.45
C ALA A 95 -3.62 17.73 20.68
N THR A 96 -3.14 17.21 21.81
CA THR A 96 -3.08 17.96 23.09
C THR A 96 -1.80 17.64 23.86
N SER A 97 -1.38 18.56 24.74
CA SER A 97 -0.29 18.36 25.71
C SER A 97 -0.66 17.43 26.86
N VAL A 98 -1.93 17.03 26.99
CA VAL A 98 -2.47 16.25 28.11
C VAL A 98 -1.68 14.97 28.40
N PRO A 99 -1.23 14.16 27.41
CA PRO A 99 -0.43 12.98 27.70
C PRO A 99 0.94 13.33 28.29
N CYS A 100 1.56 14.41 27.83
CA CYS A 100 2.81 14.92 28.41
C CYS A 100 2.57 15.39 29.86
N GLU A 101 1.50 16.15 30.10
CA GLU A 101 1.11 16.60 31.45
C GLU A 101 0.83 15.43 32.40
N ARG A 102 0.19 14.36 31.92
CA ARG A 102 -0.03 13.14 32.70
C ARG A 102 1.29 12.46 33.08
N VAL A 103 2.24 12.40 32.14
CA VAL A 103 3.60 11.89 32.38
C VAL A 103 4.32 12.77 33.41
N PHE A 104 4.24 14.10 33.28
CA PHE A 104 4.85 15.04 34.23
C PHE A 104 4.20 15.02 35.61
N SER A 105 2.87 14.91 35.70
CA SER A 105 2.15 14.82 36.99
C SER A 105 2.58 13.57 37.75
N LYS A 106 2.70 12.44 37.04
CA LYS A 106 3.19 11.18 37.62
C LYS A 106 4.66 11.27 38.02
N ALA A 107 5.49 11.95 37.21
CA ALA A 107 6.87 12.25 37.56
C ALA A 107 6.96 13.16 38.79
N GLY A 108 6.05 14.12 38.93
CA GLY A 108 5.89 14.97 40.10
C GLY A 108 5.67 14.15 41.36
N ASN A 109 4.75 13.18 41.34
CA ASN A 109 4.54 12.30 42.49
C ASN A 109 5.79 11.45 42.82
N ILE A 110 6.53 10.98 41.81
CA ILE A 110 7.81 10.27 42.02
C ILE A 110 8.85 11.17 42.71
N LEU A 111 8.87 12.45 42.36
CA LEU A 111 9.80 13.44 42.90
C LEU A 111 9.40 13.89 44.31
N THR A 112 8.10 14.09 44.55
CA THR A 112 7.55 14.64 45.80
C THR A 112 7.43 13.60 46.91
N GLU A 113 7.03 12.35 46.63
CA GLU A 113 6.72 11.38 47.69
C GLU A 113 7.92 10.62 48.25
N ARG A 114 9.05 10.49 47.53
CA ARG A 114 10.06 9.48 47.90
C ARG A 114 11.51 9.93 48.06
N ARG A 115 12.04 11.01 47.44
CA ARG A 115 13.47 11.37 47.57
C ARG A 115 13.79 12.84 47.24
N LEU A 116 14.21 13.62 48.24
CA LEU A 116 14.85 14.94 48.08
C LEU A 116 16.29 14.88 47.47
N GLY A 117 16.66 13.83 46.72
CA GLY A 117 18.05 13.59 46.32
C GLY A 117 18.26 12.87 45.00
N LEU A 118 17.27 12.84 44.11
CA LEU A 118 17.42 12.21 42.79
C LEU A 118 17.99 13.20 41.78
N ASN A 119 19.14 12.84 41.19
CA ASN A 119 19.69 13.55 40.04
C ASN A 119 18.71 13.44 38.85
N SER A 120 18.56 14.53 38.08
CA SER A 120 17.76 14.63 36.85
C SER A 120 17.94 13.43 35.91
N ASN A 121 19.16 12.92 35.75
CA ASN A 121 19.42 11.76 34.89
C ASN A 121 18.75 10.47 35.39
N LYS A 122 18.66 10.28 36.72
CA LYS A 122 17.97 9.12 37.31
C LYS A 122 16.45 9.26 37.16
N VAL A 123 15.91 10.47 37.31
CA VAL A 123 14.48 10.75 37.11
C VAL A 123 14.06 10.44 35.68
N LYS A 124 14.82 10.88 34.67
CA LYS A 124 14.56 10.58 33.25
C LYS A 124 14.50 9.08 32.98
N LYS A 125 15.47 8.31 33.48
CA LYS A 125 15.51 6.85 33.32
C LYS A 125 14.32 6.15 33.99
N LEU A 126 13.96 6.59 35.19
CA LEU A 126 12.84 6.03 35.95
C LEU A 126 11.50 6.32 35.25
N LEU A 127 11.34 7.54 34.73
CA LEU A 127 10.16 7.94 33.96
C LEU A 127 10.04 7.13 32.67
N PHE A 128 11.13 6.98 31.92
CA PHE A 128 11.18 6.15 30.71
C PHE A 128 10.75 4.70 31.02
N LEU A 129 11.30 4.10 32.07
CA LEU A 129 10.95 2.73 32.46
C LEU A 129 9.47 2.65 32.88
N ASN A 130 8.96 3.62 33.65
CA ASN A 130 7.58 3.64 34.10
C ASN A 130 6.58 3.75 32.93
N CYS A 131 6.90 4.58 31.94
CA CYS A 131 6.06 4.79 30.75
C CYS A 131 6.02 3.56 29.84
N ASN A 132 7.13 2.82 29.72
CA ASN A 132 7.24 1.72 28.75
C ASN A 132 7.05 0.32 29.36
N TRP A 133 7.06 0.17 30.69
CA TRP A 133 6.97 -1.13 31.37
C TRP A 133 5.76 -2.00 30.99
N LYS A 134 4.63 -1.39 30.57
CA LYS A 134 3.42 -2.14 30.18
C LYS A 134 3.36 -2.51 28.69
N SER A 135 4.18 -1.89 27.84
CA SER A 135 4.16 -2.12 26.38
C SER A 135 5.00 -3.33 25.95
N THR A 136 5.69 -3.99 26.88
CA THR A 136 6.62 -5.11 26.61
C THR A 136 6.04 -6.49 26.97
N LYS A 137 4.72 -6.63 27.03
CA LYS A 137 4.01 -7.92 27.16
C LYS A 137 3.15 -8.16 25.94
#